data_AF-A0A923EET5-F1
#
_entry.id   AF-A0A923EET5-F1
#
_cell.length_a   1.000
_cell.length_b   1.000
_cell.length_c   1.000
_cell.angle_alpha   90.00
_cell.angle_beta   90.00
_cell.angle_gamma   90.00
#
_symmetry.space_group_name_H-M   'P 1'
#
loop_
_entity.id
_entity.type
_entity.pdbx_description
1 polymer ?
#
loop_
_entity_poly.entity_id
_entity_poly.type
_entity_poly.pdbx_seq_one_letter_code
_entity_poly.pdbx_strand_id
1 'polypeptide(L)'
;MTDPSIEKALLPGFLNSEDQKHLELVNGFVWNRHYINGWEWCDGIDKASWSEKQIGSFLSFLPFTKDSWDRSGQWLEKSQGEYWSRTSANAYQAKGNLDIAIDKLIEYGRPHAAIGCLGKMQYDKQNINVDQCVRALLAALSSREHTYARDDYNIVELIKFLQANNVVSQDDLFRVEWAYLPLLDIHSGATPKLLESRLSSDPEFFCEVLRLIYRTKKKDKPHKEPTAESKEIASNAWSLLHDWRIPPGMQEDGDFDGANFSDWLHRVKKLCTESGHLEVALVTIGEVLIHSPADPDGLWINRIIAETLNDRDSEDMRDGYSTGVYNSRGVHWVDPTGKPETELAEKFRKKAEDVENAGFQRLAVTLRGLADGYKREVERIIVEHKERDES
;
A
#
# COMPACT_ATOMS: atom_id res chain seq x y z
N MET A 1 -41.28 -35.74 -6.57
CA MET A 1 -40.38 -36.84 -6.97
C MET A 1 -39.75 -36.45 -8.28
N THR A 2 -38.48 -36.06 -8.22
CA THR A 2 -37.69 -35.67 -9.38
C THR A 2 -37.27 -36.90 -10.16
N ASP A 3 -37.35 -36.83 -11.48
CA ASP A 3 -36.94 -37.93 -12.36
C ASP A 3 -35.40 -38.08 -12.35
N PRO A 4 -34.85 -39.19 -11.83
CA PRO A 4 -33.40 -39.45 -11.82
C PRO A 4 -32.82 -39.56 -13.23
N SER A 5 -33.65 -39.70 -14.27
CA SER A 5 -33.22 -39.80 -15.66
C SER A 5 -32.53 -38.52 -16.16
N ILE A 6 -33.02 -37.34 -15.73
CA ILE A 6 -32.48 -36.04 -16.14
C ILE A 6 -31.07 -35.86 -15.55
N GLU A 7 -30.88 -36.23 -14.29
CA GLU A 7 -29.59 -36.10 -13.59
C GLU A 7 -28.52 -37.00 -14.22
N LYS A 8 -28.89 -38.25 -14.52
CA LYS A 8 -28.00 -39.22 -15.21
C LYS A 8 -27.63 -38.79 -16.62
N ALA A 9 -28.53 -38.11 -17.34
CA ALA A 9 -28.27 -37.63 -18.69
C ALA A 9 -27.43 -36.33 -18.70
N LEU A 10 -27.71 -35.40 -17.78
CA LEU A 10 -27.12 -34.06 -17.81
C LEU A 10 -25.74 -34.01 -17.12
N LEU A 11 -25.62 -34.52 -15.89
CA LEU A 11 -24.46 -34.26 -15.05
C LEU A 11 -23.16 -34.86 -15.63
N PRO A 12 -23.09 -36.15 -16.03
CA PRO A 12 -21.82 -36.73 -16.49
C PRO A 12 -21.28 -36.04 -17.75
N GLY A 13 -22.15 -35.62 -18.68
CA GLY A 13 -21.73 -35.01 -19.95
C GLY A 13 -21.27 -33.56 -19.83
N PHE A 14 -21.76 -32.83 -18.82
CA PHE A 14 -21.66 -31.38 -18.78
C PHE A 14 -20.80 -30.84 -17.63
N LEU A 15 -20.59 -31.62 -16.55
CA LEU A 15 -19.81 -31.19 -15.37
C LEU A 15 -18.35 -30.83 -15.68
N ASN A 16 -17.77 -31.32 -16.76
CA ASN A 16 -16.42 -30.97 -17.20
C ASN A 16 -16.41 -30.59 -18.68
N SER A 17 -17.49 -29.95 -19.15
CA SER A 17 -17.57 -29.45 -20.52
C SER A 17 -16.64 -28.25 -20.71
N GLU A 18 -15.99 -28.16 -21.87
CA GLU A 18 -15.22 -26.98 -22.27
C GLU A 18 -16.13 -25.82 -22.74
N ASP A 19 -17.42 -26.09 -22.97
CA ASP A 19 -18.40 -25.05 -23.33
C ASP A 19 -18.92 -24.34 -22.07
N GLN A 20 -18.67 -23.04 -22.00
CA GLN A 20 -19.11 -22.19 -20.90
C GLN A 20 -20.64 -22.22 -20.69
N LYS A 21 -21.43 -22.32 -21.76
CA LYS A 21 -22.91 -22.39 -21.65
C LYS A 21 -23.37 -23.69 -21.02
N HIS A 22 -22.66 -24.78 -21.26
CA HIS A 22 -22.92 -26.06 -20.63
C HIS A 22 -22.65 -25.99 -19.12
N LEU A 23 -21.54 -25.35 -18.73
CA LEU A 23 -21.20 -25.14 -17.32
C LEU A 23 -22.22 -24.23 -16.62
N GLU A 24 -22.65 -23.14 -17.26
CA GLU A 24 -23.68 -22.24 -16.70
C GLU A 24 -25.02 -22.93 -16.51
N LEU A 25 -25.46 -23.74 -17.49
CA LEU A 25 -26.68 -24.53 -17.40
C LEU A 25 -26.62 -25.52 -16.23
N VAL A 26 -25.53 -26.26 -16.11
CA VAL A 26 -25.38 -27.24 -15.03
C VAL A 26 -25.19 -26.58 -13.68
N ASN A 27 -24.47 -25.47 -13.60
CA ASN A 27 -24.35 -24.70 -12.37
C ASN A 27 -25.74 -24.28 -11.87
N GLY A 28 -26.55 -23.65 -12.72
CA GLY A 28 -27.92 -23.26 -12.37
C GLY A 28 -28.80 -24.45 -11.98
N PHE A 29 -28.67 -25.58 -12.68
CA PHE A 29 -29.38 -26.82 -12.35
C PHE A 29 -28.97 -27.38 -10.99
N VAL A 30 -27.67 -27.57 -10.74
CA VAL A 30 -27.13 -28.12 -9.50
C VAL A 30 -27.49 -27.22 -8.32
N TRP A 31 -27.29 -25.91 -8.47
CA TRP A 31 -27.60 -24.94 -7.44
C TRP A 31 -29.09 -24.97 -7.05
N ASN A 32 -29.99 -24.99 -8.03
CA ASN A 32 -31.44 -25.05 -7.78
C ASN A 32 -31.87 -26.39 -7.17
N ARG A 33 -31.29 -27.52 -7.64
CA ARG A 33 -31.59 -28.84 -7.07
C ARG A 33 -31.15 -28.95 -5.62
N HIS A 34 -29.96 -28.46 -5.29
CA HIS A 34 -29.50 -28.35 -3.91
C HIS A 34 -30.40 -27.40 -3.10
N TYR A 35 -30.80 -26.25 -3.64
CA TYR A 35 -31.69 -25.31 -2.94
C TYR A 35 -33.04 -25.94 -2.55
N ILE A 36 -33.63 -26.77 -3.43
CA ILE A 36 -34.93 -27.42 -3.17
C ILE A 36 -34.79 -28.64 -2.24
N ASN A 37 -33.76 -29.47 -2.45
CA ASN A 37 -33.69 -30.81 -1.83
C ASN A 37 -32.58 -30.94 -0.76
N GLY A 38 -31.77 -29.91 -0.57
CA GLY A 38 -30.65 -29.90 0.37
C GLY A 38 -29.53 -30.88 0.04
N TRP A 39 -28.70 -31.13 1.05
CA TRP A 39 -27.52 -31.99 0.95
C TRP A 39 -27.85 -33.47 0.74
N GLU A 40 -29.01 -33.95 1.20
CA GLU A 40 -29.45 -35.34 0.99
C GLU A 40 -29.49 -35.72 -0.49
N TRP A 41 -29.88 -34.76 -1.36
CA TRP A 41 -29.83 -34.95 -2.80
C TRP A 41 -28.40 -35.07 -3.32
N CYS A 42 -27.50 -34.17 -2.92
CA CYS A 42 -26.09 -34.23 -3.33
C CYS A 42 -25.42 -35.54 -2.92
N ASP A 43 -25.72 -36.00 -1.70
CA ASP A 43 -25.17 -37.23 -1.13
C ASP A 43 -25.74 -38.47 -1.85
N GLY A 44 -27.03 -38.45 -2.20
CA GLY A 44 -27.74 -39.54 -2.86
C GLY A 44 -27.45 -39.73 -4.37
N ILE A 45 -26.77 -38.79 -5.03
CA ILE A 45 -26.36 -38.96 -6.43
C ILE A 45 -25.30 -40.07 -6.54
N ASP A 46 -25.49 -41.02 -7.45
CA ASP A 46 -24.48 -42.00 -7.81
C ASP A 46 -23.33 -41.33 -8.60
N LYS A 47 -22.18 -41.25 -7.94
CA LYS A 47 -20.95 -40.62 -8.43
C LYS A 47 -19.88 -41.64 -8.83
N ALA A 48 -20.18 -42.95 -8.80
CA ALA A 48 -19.18 -44.01 -8.98
C ALA A 48 -18.48 -43.99 -10.35
N SER A 49 -19.15 -43.46 -11.38
CA SER A 49 -18.61 -43.30 -12.73
C SER A 49 -17.96 -41.94 -13.00
N TRP A 50 -17.97 -41.03 -12.03
CA TRP A 50 -17.46 -39.68 -12.21
C TRP A 50 -15.96 -39.64 -11.98
N SER A 51 -15.27 -38.89 -12.83
CA SER A 51 -13.89 -38.49 -12.61
C SER A 51 -13.78 -37.48 -11.47
N GLU A 52 -12.59 -37.39 -10.87
CA GLU A 52 -12.27 -36.40 -9.83
C GLU A 52 -12.55 -34.96 -10.30
N LYS A 53 -12.31 -34.66 -11.58
CA LYS A 53 -12.64 -33.36 -12.19
C LYS A 53 -14.14 -33.08 -12.16
N GLN A 54 -14.97 -34.04 -12.55
CA GLN A 54 -16.42 -33.89 -12.54
C GLN A 54 -16.95 -33.71 -11.11
N ILE A 55 -16.41 -34.45 -10.14
CA ILE A 55 -16.76 -34.30 -8.72
C ILE A 55 -16.36 -32.89 -8.23
N GLY A 56 -15.16 -32.41 -8.56
CA GLY A 56 -14.68 -31.07 -8.22
C GLY A 56 -15.56 -29.96 -8.81
N SER A 57 -15.91 -30.06 -10.09
CA SER A 57 -16.83 -29.13 -10.74
C SER A 57 -18.22 -29.15 -10.10
N PHE A 58 -18.77 -30.33 -9.82
CA PHE A 58 -20.07 -30.46 -9.17
C PHE A 58 -20.08 -29.76 -7.81
N LEU A 59 -19.06 -30.00 -6.98
CA LEU A 59 -18.91 -29.34 -5.69
C LEU A 59 -18.74 -27.82 -5.85
N SER A 60 -18.06 -27.35 -6.89
CA SER A 60 -17.85 -25.91 -7.14
C SER A 60 -19.14 -25.12 -7.45
N PHE A 61 -20.20 -25.82 -7.88
CA PHE A 61 -21.53 -25.24 -8.12
C PHE A 61 -22.39 -25.18 -6.85
N LEU A 62 -21.96 -25.81 -5.77
CA LEU A 62 -22.64 -25.80 -4.49
C LEU A 62 -22.19 -24.60 -3.63
N PRO A 63 -23.00 -24.20 -2.62
CA PRO A 63 -22.68 -23.03 -1.80
C PRO A 63 -21.33 -23.14 -1.10
N PHE A 64 -20.57 -22.05 -1.06
CA PHE A 64 -19.26 -21.98 -0.41
C PHE A 64 -19.40 -22.00 1.12
N THR A 65 -19.54 -23.20 1.67
CA THR A 65 -19.87 -23.47 3.07
C THR A 65 -19.08 -24.67 3.58
N LYS A 66 -19.03 -24.84 4.91
CA LYS A 66 -18.37 -25.98 5.54
C LYS A 66 -18.85 -27.33 5.00
N ASP A 67 -20.15 -27.48 4.72
CA ASP A 67 -20.70 -28.70 4.15
C ASP A 67 -20.08 -29.08 2.79
N SER A 68 -19.78 -28.09 1.95
CA SER A 68 -19.06 -28.29 0.68
C SER A 68 -17.61 -28.65 0.91
N TRP A 69 -16.95 -28.01 1.88
CA TRP A 69 -15.54 -28.22 2.20
C TRP A 69 -15.30 -29.62 2.78
N ASP A 70 -16.16 -30.05 3.70
CA ASP A 70 -16.09 -31.38 4.30
C ASP A 70 -16.30 -32.47 3.24
N ARG A 71 -17.23 -32.27 2.30
CA ARG A 71 -17.45 -33.18 1.16
C ARG A 71 -16.33 -33.14 0.13
N SER A 72 -15.70 -31.99 -0.09
CA SER A 72 -14.48 -31.92 -0.89
C SER A 72 -13.40 -32.83 -0.29
N GLY A 73 -13.20 -32.78 1.03
CA GLY A 73 -12.28 -33.67 1.74
C GLY A 73 -12.64 -35.15 1.61
N GLN A 74 -13.92 -35.49 1.75
CA GLN A 74 -14.39 -36.88 1.72
C GLN A 74 -14.45 -37.48 0.31
N TRP A 75 -14.87 -36.72 -0.69
CA TRP A 75 -15.14 -37.24 -2.05
C TRP A 75 -13.95 -37.15 -2.98
N LEU A 76 -13.04 -36.21 -2.73
CA LEU A 76 -11.85 -36.01 -3.57
C LEU A 76 -10.56 -36.44 -2.88
N GLU A 77 -10.55 -36.60 -1.54
CA GLU A 77 -9.37 -36.98 -0.76
C GLU A 77 -8.11 -36.18 -1.12
N LYS A 78 -7.20 -36.76 -1.91
CA LYS A 78 -5.95 -36.12 -2.37
C LYS A 78 -6.15 -35.14 -3.53
N SER A 79 -7.28 -35.23 -4.23
CA SER A 79 -7.64 -34.43 -5.40
C SER A 79 -8.55 -33.25 -5.07
N GLN A 80 -8.57 -32.79 -3.81
CA GLN A 80 -9.31 -31.62 -3.34
C GLN A 80 -9.03 -30.35 -4.16
N GLY A 81 -7.86 -30.25 -4.80
CA GLY A 81 -7.54 -29.15 -5.72
C GLY A 81 -8.53 -28.99 -6.87
N GLU A 82 -9.23 -30.07 -7.28
CA GLU A 82 -10.29 -30.03 -8.29
C GLU A 82 -11.50 -29.20 -7.83
N TYR A 83 -11.70 -29.02 -6.52
CA TYR A 83 -12.70 -28.12 -5.96
C TYR A 83 -12.12 -26.72 -5.69
N TRP A 84 -11.03 -26.65 -4.90
CA TRP A 84 -10.51 -25.37 -4.40
C TRP A 84 -10.00 -24.43 -5.49
N SER A 85 -9.49 -24.97 -6.60
CA SER A 85 -9.09 -24.15 -7.75
C SER A 85 -10.28 -23.53 -8.50
N ARG A 86 -11.48 -24.14 -8.44
CA ARG A 86 -12.66 -23.78 -9.25
C ARG A 86 -13.74 -23.04 -8.48
N THR A 87 -13.79 -23.21 -7.15
CA THR A 87 -14.84 -22.61 -6.34
C THR A 87 -14.93 -21.10 -6.52
N SER A 88 -16.16 -20.59 -6.51
CA SER A 88 -16.43 -19.14 -6.54
C SER A 88 -15.89 -18.42 -5.30
N ALA A 89 -15.61 -19.18 -4.22
CA ALA A 89 -15.13 -18.64 -2.95
C ALA A 89 -16.01 -17.50 -2.40
N ASN A 90 -17.32 -17.58 -2.64
CA ASN A 90 -18.25 -16.55 -2.21
C ASN A 90 -18.41 -16.55 -0.68
N ALA A 91 -17.61 -15.71 -0.01
CA ALA A 91 -17.59 -15.59 1.45
C ALA A 91 -18.97 -15.24 2.06
N TYR A 92 -19.88 -14.62 1.31
CA TYR A 92 -21.22 -14.28 1.79
C TYR A 92 -22.14 -15.50 1.96
N GLN A 93 -21.78 -16.64 1.35
CA GLN A 93 -22.54 -17.89 1.50
C GLN A 93 -22.14 -18.65 2.77
N ALA A 94 -20.92 -18.44 3.25
CA ALA A 94 -20.40 -19.15 4.40
C ALA A 94 -21.14 -18.74 5.68
N LYS A 95 -21.54 -19.74 6.46
CA LYS A 95 -22.09 -19.55 7.81
C LYS A 95 -21.00 -19.85 8.82
N GLY A 96 -20.35 -18.81 9.36
CA GLY A 96 -19.33 -18.93 10.40
C GLY A 96 -17.91 -18.67 9.91
N ASN A 97 -16.95 -19.27 10.62
CA ASN A 97 -15.52 -19.01 10.44
C ASN A 97 -14.99 -19.56 9.09
N LEU A 98 -14.21 -18.74 8.38
CA LEU A 98 -13.60 -19.02 7.08
C LEU A 98 -12.15 -19.51 7.16
N ASP A 99 -11.55 -19.66 8.35
CA ASP A 99 -10.13 -20.00 8.55
C ASP A 99 -9.67 -21.20 7.70
N ILE A 100 -10.43 -22.30 7.71
CA ILE A 100 -10.11 -23.52 6.94
C ILE A 100 -10.13 -23.22 5.43
N ALA A 101 -11.12 -22.45 4.98
CA ALA A 101 -11.27 -22.11 3.59
C ALA A 101 -10.16 -21.17 3.11
N ILE A 102 -9.73 -20.23 3.95
CA ILE A 102 -8.60 -19.33 3.68
C ILE A 102 -7.32 -20.13 3.48
N ASP A 103 -6.99 -21.06 4.40
CA ASP A 103 -5.79 -21.90 4.27
C ASP A 103 -5.83 -22.74 3.00
N LYS A 104 -6.98 -23.34 2.69
CA LYS A 104 -7.15 -24.16 1.49
C LYS A 104 -7.06 -23.33 0.21
N LEU A 105 -7.64 -22.14 0.17
CA LEU A 105 -7.53 -21.24 -0.96
C LEU A 105 -6.06 -20.84 -1.20
N ILE A 106 -5.31 -20.51 -0.16
CA ILE A 106 -3.87 -20.22 -0.28
C ILE A 106 -3.11 -21.46 -0.78
N GLU A 107 -3.34 -22.63 -0.19
CA GLU A 107 -2.70 -23.92 -0.56
C GLU A 107 -2.89 -24.25 -2.05
N TYR A 108 -4.08 -23.99 -2.59
CA TYR A 108 -4.42 -24.28 -3.99
C TYR A 108 -4.27 -23.07 -4.93
N GLY A 109 -3.46 -22.08 -4.56
CA GLY A 109 -3.05 -20.98 -5.45
C GLY A 109 -4.15 -19.96 -5.73
N ARG A 110 -5.07 -19.77 -4.78
CA ARG A 110 -6.19 -18.81 -4.82
C ARG A 110 -6.09 -17.70 -3.72
N PRO A 111 -4.94 -17.03 -3.52
CA PRO A 111 -4.78 -16.05 -2.45
C PRO A 111 -5.67 -14.80 -2.57
N HIS A 112 -6.08 -14.37 -3.77
CA HIS A 112 -7.02 -13.25 -3.91
C HIS A 112 -8.42 -13.61 -3.42
N ALA A 113 -8.88 -14.84 -3.68
CA ALA A 113 -10.10 -15.34 -3.07
C ALA A 113 -10.00 -15.42 -1.53
N ALA A 114 -8.83 -15.78 -1.00
CA ALA A 114 -8.57 -15.77 0.43
C ALA A 114 -8.62 -14.34 1.02
N ILE A 115 -8.05 -13.35 0.31
CA ILE A 115 -8.16 -11.92 0.65
C ILE A 115 -9.63 -11.47 0.68
N GLY A 116 -10.45 -11.89 -0.29
CA GLY A 116 -11.89 -11.59 -0.27
C GLY A 116 -12.62 -12.19 0.94
N CYS A 117 -12.24 -13.40 1.37
CA CYS A 117 -12.75 -14.01 2.60
C CYS A 117 -12.33 -13.22 3.85
N LEU A 118 -11.05 -12.85 3.93
CA LEU A 118 -10.50 -12.03 5.03
C LEU A 118 -11.17 -10.65 5.09
N GLY A 119 -11.38 -9.98 3.96
CA GLY A 119 -12.10 -8.71 3.88
C GLY A 119 -13.54 -8.81 4.37
N LYS A 120 -14.24 -9.91 4.03
CA LYS A 120 -15.58 -10.19 4.57
C LYS A 120 -15.56 -10.42 6.09
N MET A 121 -14.58 -11.17 6.60
CA MET A 121 -14.41 -11.36 8.04
C MET A 121 -14.15 -10.04 8.76
N GLN A 122 -13.35 -9.15 8.16
CA GLN A 122 -13.07 -7.82 8.68
C GLN A 122 -14.34 -6.95 8.75
N TYR A 123 -15.14 -6.95 7.67
CA TYR A 123 -16.42 -6.24 7.63
C TYR A 123 -17.40 -6.72 8.71
N ASP A 124 -17.45 -8.04 8.94
CA ASP A 124 -18.28 -8.65 9.98
C ASP A 124 -17.69 -8.52 11.40
N LYS A 125 -16.50 -7.93 11.54
CA LYS A 125 -15.75 -7.82 12.80
C LYS A 125 -15.45 -9.17 13.44
N GLN A 126 -15.23 -10.19 12.61
CA GLN A 126 -14.77 -11.50 13.07
C GLN A 126 -13.29 -11.44 13.46
N ASN A 127 -12.86 -12.40 14.26
CA ASN A 127 -11.44 -12.53 14.61
C ASN A 127 -10.66 -13.02 13.38
N ILE A 128 -9.64 -12.25 12.97
CA ILE A 128 -8.78 -12.60 11.83
C ILE A 128 -7.46 -13.15 12.35
N ASN A 129 -7.03 -14.29 11.82
CA ASN A 129 -5.70 -14.81 12.07
C ASN A 129 -4.66 -13.98 11.29
N VAL A 130 -3.76 -13.32 12.03
CA VAL A 130 -2.72 -12.45 11.49
C VAL A 130 -1.78 -13.21 10.53
N ASP A 131 -1.39 -14.44 10.87
CA ASP A 131 -0.51 -15.25 10.03
C ASP A 131 -1.17 -15.61 8.69
N GLN A 132 -2.45 -15.99 8.72
CA GLN A 132 -3.21 -16.25 7.49
C GLN A 132 -3.33 -15.00 6.61
N CYS A 133 -3.55 -13.83 7.23
CA CYS A 133 -3.63 -12.56 6.53
C CYS A 133 -2.30 -12.22 5.83
N VAL A 134 -1.17 -12.33 6.54
CA VAL A 134 0.17 -12.12 5.98
C VAL A 134 0.44 -13.11 4.84
N ARG A 135 0.16 -14.41 5.04
CA ARG A 135 0.35 -15.43 4.00
C ARG A 135 -0.50 -15.15 2.76
N ALA A 136 -1.76 -14.75 2.91
CA ALA A 136 -2.64 -14.44 1.79
C ALA A 136 -2.11 -13.25 0.97
N LEU A 137 -1.75 -12.15 1.65
CA LEU A 137 -1.19 -10.96 1.01
C LEU A 137 0.11 -11.28 0.27
N LEU A 138 1.07 -11.95 0.90
CA LEU A 138 2.35 -12.25 0.26
C LEU A 138 2.21 -13.27 -0.89
N ALA A 139 1.32 -14.26 -0.76
CA ALA A 139 1.05 -15.22 -1.83
C ALA A 139 0.38 -14.56 -3.04
N ALA A 140 -0.44 -13.53 -2.83
CA ALA A 140 -1.14 -12.82 -3.89
C ALA A 140 -0.20 -12.11 -4.89
N LEU A 141 1.01 -11.72 -4.46
CA LEU A 141 2.02 -11.08 -5.33
C LEU A 141 2.47 -11.97 -6.49
N SER A 142 2.42 -13.30 -6.31
CA SER A 142 2.77 -14.29 -7.33
C SER A 142 1.55 -15.01 -7.90
N SER A 143 0.33 -14.53 -7.59
CA SER A 143 -0.90 -15.18 -8.02
C SER A 143 -1.08 -15.06 -9.54
N ARG A 144 -1.65 -16.12 -10.12
CA ARG A 144 -2.08 -16.17 -11.53
C ARG A 144 -3.60 -16.10 -11.66
N GLU A 145 -4.29 -15.81 -10.55
CA GLU A 145 -5.72 -15.52 -10.60
C GLU A 145 -5.99 -14.33 -11.53
N HIS A 146 -7.18 -14.30 -12.11
CA HIS A 146 -7.56 -13.21 -12.99
C HIS A 146 -7.50 -11.86 -12.25
N THR A 147 -7.14 -10.81 -12.98
CA THR A 147 -7.00 -9.45 -12.44
C THR A 147 -8.27 -8.90 -11.79
N TYR A 148 -9.46 -9.34 -12.21
CA TYR A 148 -10.72 -8.96 -11.56
C TYR A 148 -10.90 -9.55 -10.15
N ALA A 149 -10.13 -10.57 -9.77
CA ALA A 149 -10.13 -11.12 -8.42
C ALA A 149 -9.34 -10.24 -7.44
N ARG A 150 -8.49 -9.34 -7.97
CA ARG A 150 -7.73 -8.39 -7.17
C ARG A 150 -8.66 -7.30 -6.66
N ASP A 151 -8.79 -7.24 -5.35
CA ASP A 151 -9.57 -6.24 -4.64
C ASP A 151 -8.63 -5.36 -3.81
N ASP A 152 -8.21 -4.24 -4.41
CA ASP A 152 -7.28 -3.30 -3.78
C ASP A 152 -7.85 -2.69 -2.50
N TYR A 153 -9.18 -2.53 -2.41
CA TYR A 153 -9.83 -2.03 -1.20
C TYR A 153 -9.64 -3.01 -0.04
N ASN A 154 -9.94 -4.30 -0.26
CA ASN A 154 -9.73 -5.32 0.76
C ASN A 154 -8.25 -5.47 1.14
N ILE A 155 -7.33 -5.36 0.18
CA ILE A 155 -5.88 -5.37 0.46
C ILE A 155 -5.50 -4.23 1.41
N VAL A 156 -5.91 -2.99 1.09
CA VAL A 156 -5.60 -1.81 1.90
C VAL A 156 -6.20 -1.92 3.30
N GLU A 157 -7.45 -2.36 3.43
CA GLU A 157 -8.11 -2.51 4.73
C GLU A 157 -7.45 -3.62 5.59
N LEU A 158 -6.99 -4.71 4.98
CA LEU A 158 -6.25 -5.74 5.68
C LEU A 158 -4.86 -5.27 6.13
N ILE A 159 -4.17 -4.44 5.34
CA ILE A 159 -2.90 -3.83 5.75
C ILE A 159 -3.13 -2.89 6.94
N LYS A 160 -4.18 -2.06 6.91
CA LYS A 160 -4.55 -1.21 8.07
C LYS A 160 -4.83 -2.05 9.32
N PHE A 161 -5.51 -3.19 9.16
CA PHE A 161 -5.72 -4.14 10.25
C PHE A 161 -4.39 -4.67 10.82
N LEU A 162 -3.44 -5.06 9.96
CA LEU A 162 -2.12 -5.53 10.38
C LEU A 162 -1.34 -4.42 11.12
N GLN A 163 -1.34 -3.19 10.59
CA GLN A 163 -0.68 -2.04 11.21
C GLN A 163 -1.22 -1.69 12.60
N ALA A 164 -2.51 -1.92 12.84
CA ALA A 164 -3.15 -1.66 14.12
C ALA A 164 -2.96 -2.81 15.14
N ASN A 165 -2.38 -3.94 14.72
CA ASN A 165 -2.29 -5.16 15.51
C ASN A 165 -0.86 -5.39 16.01
N ASN A 166 -0.66 -5.32 17.32
CA ASN A 166 0.66 -5.51 17.94
C ASN A 166 1.18 -6.95 17.96
N VAL A 167 0.37 -7.93 17.53
CA VAL A 167 0.78 -9.34 17.43
C VAL A 167 1.59 -9.61 16.16
N VAL A 168 1.46 -8.75 15.14
CA VAL A 168 2.18 -8.95 13.87
C VAL A 168 3.69 -8.79 14.07
N SER A 169 4.46 -9.69 13.46
CA SER A 169 5.91 -9.53 13.38
C SER A 169 6.24 -8.28 12.56
N GLN A 170 7.20 -7.49 13.06
CA GLN A 170 7.71 -6.32 12.34
C GLN A 170 8.30 -6.69 10.97
N ASP A 171 8.96 -7.85 10.86
CA ASP A 171 9.51 -8.32 9.59
C ASP A 171 8.42 -8.68 8.58
N ASP A 172 7.31 -9.26 9.04
CA ASP A 172 6.19 -9.60 8.16
C ASP A 172 5.42 -8.36 7.73
N LEU A 173 5.17 -7.43 8.66
CA LEU A 173 4.55 -6.15 8.34
C LEU A 173 5.42 -5.36 7.36
N PHE A 174 6.74 -5.35 7.55
CA PHE A 174 7.69 -4.71 6.63
C PHE A 174 7.57 -5.28 5.21
N ARG A 175 7.56 -6.61 5.08
CA ARG A 175 7.43 -7.29 3.78
C ARG A 175 6.09 -6.97 3.10
N VAL A 176 5.01 -6.95 3.88
CA VAL A 176 3.67 -6.61 3.38
C VAL A 176 3.62 -5.16 2.92
N GLU A 177 4.02 -4.20 3.75
CA GLU A 177 4.03 -2.78 3.38
C GLU A 177 4.92 -2.51 2.17
N TRP A 178 6.11 -3.12 2.10
CA TRP A 178 7.02 -2.94 0.98
C TRP A 178 6.45 -3.47 -0.33
N ALA A 179 5.79 -4.63 -0.28
CA ALA A 179 5.20 -5.26 -1.45
C ALA A 179 3.97 -4.51 -1.99
N TYR A 180 3.22 -3.88 -1.09
CA TYR A 180 1.99 -3.16 -1.42
C TYR A 180 2.13 -1.64 -1.39
N LEU A 181 3.36 -1.13 -1.33
CA LEU A 181 3.65 0.29 -1.26
C LEU A 181 2.91 1.14 -2.31
N PRO A 182 2.78 0.73 -3.59
CA PRO A 182 2.01 1.51 -4.57
C PRO A 182 0.51 1.66 -4.27
N LEU A 183 -0.03 0.88 -3.34
CA LEU A 183 -1.41 1.00 -2.85
C LEU A 183 -1.52 1.78 -1.53
N LEU A 184 -0.39 2.05 -0.86
CA LEU A 184 -0.33 2.74 0.43
C LEU A 184 -0.05 4.22 0.21
N ASP A 185 -0.93 4.87 -0.54
CA ASP A 185 -0.86 6.29 -0.82
C ASP A 185 -1.89 7.10 -0.02
N ILE A 186 -1.63 8.38 0.16
CA ILE A 186 -2.53 9.28 0.91
C ILE A 186 -3.94 9.35 0.28
N HIS A 187 -4.08 9.11 -1.01
CA HIS A 187 -5.35 9.13 -1.73
C HIS A 187 -6.24 7.92 -1.38
N SER A 188 -5.63 6.78 -1.08
CA SER A 188 -6.26 5.55 -0.58
C SER A 188 -6.59 5.62 0.92
N GLY A 189 -6.16 6.69 1.59
CA GLY A 189 -6.30 6.86 3.05
C GLY A 189 -5.47 5.84 3.83
N ALA A 190 -4.37 5.35 3.25
CA ALA A 190 -3.42 4.44 3.88
C ALA A 190 -1.99 4.96 3.70
N THR A 191 -1.12 4.65 4.65
CA THR A 191 0.31 5.00 4.56
C THR A 191 1.14 3.82 5.05
N PRO A 192 2.39 3.65 4.57
CA PRO A 192 3.28 2.60 5.02
C PRO A 192 3.91 2.96 6.37
N LYS A 193 3.11 2.87 7.44
CA LYS A 193 3.44 3.37 8.79
C LYS A 193 4.76 2.80 9.32
N LEU A 194 4.98 1.49 9.16
CA LEU A 194 6.20 0.88 9.64
C LEU A 194 7.41 1.35 8.81
N LEU A 195 7.29 1.39 7.49
CA LEU A 195 8.40 1.85 6.64
C LEU A 195 8.76 3.32 6.89
N GLU A 196 7.78 4.21 7.04
CA GLU A 196 8.02 5.62 7.38
C GLU A 196 8.64 5.78 8.77
N SER A 197 8.14 5.04 9.77
CA SER A 197 8.74 5.03 11.11
C SER A 197 10.19 4.57 11.04
N ARG A 198 10.48 3.52 10.26
CA ARG A 198 11.83 2.98 10.11
C ARG A 198 12.77 3.95 9.40
N LEU A 199 12.31 4.67 8.38
CA LEU A 199 13.10 5.77 7.78
C LEU A 199 13.52 6.80 8.83
N SER A 200 12.64 7.08 9.79
CA SER A 200 12.81 8.09 10.83
C SER A 200 13.69 7.63 11.99
N SER A 201 13.67 6.34 12.31
CA SER A 201 14.38 5.78 13.47
C SER A 201 15.71 5.10 13.11
N ASP A 202 15.84 4.55 11.89
CA ASP A 202 16.98 3.73 11.46
C ASP A 202 17.76 4.47 10.34
N PRO A 203 18.90 5.12 10.67
CA PRO A 203 19.66 5.89 9.70
C PRO A 203 20.34 5.00 8.64
N GLU A 204 20.66 3.75 8.97
CA GLU A 204 21.15 2.76 8.00
C GLU A 204 20.09 2.45 6.95
N PHE A 205 18.85 2.18 7.38
CA PHE A 205 17.75 1.91 6.47
C PHE A 205 17.47 3.08 5.52
N PHE A 206 17.43 4.32 6.03
CA PHE A 206 17.32 5.50 5.18
C PHE A 206 18.43 5.55 4.12
N CYS A 207 19.68 5.33 4.52
CA CYS A 207 20.81 5.30 3.59
C CYS A 207 20.71 4.17 2.56
N GLU A 208 20.15 3.01 2.93
CA GLU A 208 19.93 1.89 2.02
C GLU A 208 18.88 2.24 0.96
N VAL A 209 17.73 2.77 1.37
CA VAL A 209 16.66 3.19 0.44
C VAL A 209 17.17 4.25 -0.53
N LEU A 210 17.92 5.24 -0.03
CA LEU A 210 18.51 6.29 -0.86
C LEU A 210 19.44 5.72 -1.95
N ARG A 211 20.22 4.68 -1.64
CA ARG A 211 21.15 4.03 -2.57
C ARG A 211 20.45 3.17 -3.62
N LEU A 212 19.19 2.78 -3.41
CA LEU A 212 18.40 2.09 -4.43
C LEU A 212 18.01 3.03 -5.58
N ILE A 213 17.91 4.33 -5.31
CA ILE A 213 17.45 5.35 -6.26
C ILE A 213 18.64 6.09 -6.89
N TYR A 214 19.58 6.52 -6.06
CA TYR A 214 20.65 7.42 -6.48
C TYR A 214 21.97 6.68 -6.71
N ARG A 215 22.70 7.08 -7.76
CA ARG A 215 24.05 6.59 -8.05
C ARG A 215 25.08 7.33 -7.21
N THR A 216 26.14 6.62 -6.81
CA THR A 216 27.26 7.19 -6.07
C THR A 216 28.04 8.20 -6.92
N LYS A 217 28.40 9.36 -6.33
CA LYS A 217 29.30 10.34 -6.96
C LYS A 217 30.78 9.93 -6.94
N LYS A 218 31.15 8.86 -6.22
CA LYS A 218 32.57 8.50 -5.98
C LYS A 218 33.20 7.59 -7.04
N LYS A 219 32.42 6.98 -7.94
CA LYS A 219 32.95 6.05 -8.96
C LYS A 219 32.14 6.12 -10.26
N ASP A 220 32.83 6.28 -11.39
CA ASP A 220 32.30 5.96 -12.72
C ASP A 220 32.15 4.43 -12.84
N LYS A 221 31.05 3.89 -12.31
CA LYS A 221 30.66 2.51 -12.63
C LYS A 221 30.09 2.49 -14.04
N PRO A 222 30.45 1.51 -14.89
CA PRO A 222 29.86 1.37 -16.22
C PRO A 222 28.35 1.21 -16.11
N HIS A 223 27.63 1.87 -17.03
CA HIS A 223 26.18 1.83 -17.12
C HIS A 223 25.72 0.39 -17.37
N LYS A 224 25.18 -0.28 -16.35
CA LYS A 224 24.37 -1.49 -16.55
C LYS A 224 22.92 -1.07 -16.69
N GLU A 225 22.25 -1.57 -17.73
CA GLU A 225 20.81 -1.42 -17.82
C GLU A 225 20.16 -2.07 -16.59
N PRO A 226 19.26 -1.36 -15.89
CA PRO A 226 18.56 -1.93 -14.76
C PRO A 226 17.63 -3.05 -15.23
N THR A 227 17.61 -4.17 -14.49
CA THR A 227 16.60 -5.22 -14.70
C THR A 227 15.21 -4.69 -14.36
N ALA A 228 14.15 -5.36 -14.84
CA ALA A 228 12.77 -4.98 -14.52
C ALA A 228 12.54 -4.96 -12.99
N GLU A 229 13.00 -5.98 -12.28
CA GLU A 229 12.94 -6.07 -10.80
C GLU A 229 13.68 -4.89 -10.14
N SER A 230 14.84 -4.50 -10.65
CA SER A 230 15.58 -3.34 -10.11
C SER A 230 14.82 -2.03 -10.32
N LYS A 231 14.03 -1.90 -11.40
CA LYS A 231 13.18 -0.73 -11.65
C LYS A 231 12.00 -0.68 -10.69
N GLU A 232 11.35 -1.80 -10.43
CA GLU A 232 10.25 -1.88 -9.47
C GLU A 232 10.72 -1.54 -8.05
N ILE A 233 11.85 -2.12 -7.62
CA ILE A 233 12.47 -1.80 -6.32
C ILE A 233 12.81 -0.31 -6.23
N ALA A 234 13.39 0.28 -7.27
CA ALA A 234 13.72 1.70 -7.29
C ALA A 234 12.47 2.59 -7.30
N SER A 235 11.40 2.17 -7.99
CA SER A 235 10.11 2.88 -7.99
C SER A 235 9.46 2.88 -6.61
N ASN A 236 9.49 1.73 -5.91
CA ASN A 236 9.00 1.64 -4.55
C ASN A 236 9.85 2.50 -3.61
N ALA A 237 11.18 2.39 -3.68
CA ALA A 237 12.07 3.23 -2.87
C ALA A 237 11.82 4.72 -3.09
N TRP A 238 11.64 5.15 -4.34
CA TRP A 238 11.33 6.55 -4.68
C TRP A 238 10.00 6.99 -4.08
N SER A 239 8.95 6.18 -4.24
CA SER A 239 7.62 6.48 -3.69
C SER A 239 7.69 6.59 -2.17
N LEU A 240 8.39 5.66 -1.51
CA LEU A 240 8.56 5.67 -0.06
C LEU A 240 9.24 6.97 0.43
N LEU A 241 10.33 7.41 -0.20
CA LEU A 241 11.00 8.65 0.22
C LEU A 241 10.18 9.90 -0.11
N HIS A 242 9.49 9.92 -1.24
CA HIS A 242 8.73 11.09 -1.68
C HIS A 242 7.46 11.31 -0.86
N ASP A 243 6.82 10.22 -0.44
CA ASP A 243 5.61 10.25 0.38
C ASP A 243 5.88 10.20 1.88
N TRP A 244 7.15 10.08 2.30
CA TRP A 244 7.53 10.07 3.71
C TRP A 244 7.12 11.37 4.42
N ARG A 245 6.42 11.26 5.57
CA ARG A 245 5.91 12.41 6.34
C ARG A 245 6.37 12.47 7.78
N ILE A 246 7.09 11.47 8.28
CA ILE A 246 7.51 11.39 9.69
C ILE A 246 8.94 11.93 9.81
N PRO A 247 9.20 13.10 10.41
CA PRO A 247 10.56 13.58 10.59
C PRO A 247 11.36 12.67 11.55
N PRO A 248 12.67 12.47 11.33
CA PRO A 248 13.52 11.82 12.32
C PRO A 248 13.47 12.56 13.66
N GLY A 249 13.47 11.83 14.77
CA GLY A 249 13.28 12.37 16.13
C GLY A 249 11.83 12.51 16.59
N MET A 250 10.86 12.41 15.68
CA MET A 250 9.43 12.36 16.03
C MET A 250 9.10 11.05 16.76
N GLN A 251 8.45 11.16 17.91
CA GLN A 251 8.00 10.03 18.71
C GLN A 251 6.55 9.64 18.38
N GLU A 252 6.13 8.43 18.77
CA GLU A 252 4.75 7.94 18.53
C GLU A 252 3.67 8.79 19.21
N ASP A 253 4.00 9.44 20.33
CA ASP A 253 3.11 10.35 21.06
C ASP A 253 3.04 11.77 20.44
N GLY A 254 3.82 12.01 19.39
CA GLY A 254 3.91 13.29 18.68
C GLY A 254 4.89 14.28 19.28
N ASP A 255 5.65 13.90 20.32
CA ASP A 255 6.74 14.73 20.85
C ASP A 255 8.00 14.64 19.96
N PHE A 256 8.86 15.66 20.05
CA PHE A 256 10.09 15.73 19.27
C PHE A 256 11.32 15.56 20.15
N ASP A 257 12.03 14.46 19.96
CA ASP A 257 13.33 14.22 20.57
C ASP A 257 14.46 14.74 19.66
N GLY A 258 14.92 15.95 19.98
CA GLY A 258 16.00 16.58 19.23
C GLY A 258 17.38 15.95 19.42
N ALA A 259 17.62 15.21 20.51
CA ALA A 259 18.87 14.46 20.68
C ALA A 259 18.90 13.28 19.72
N ASN A 260 17.80 12.51 19.66
CA ASN A 260 17.64 11.44 18.69
C ASN A 260 17.73 11.94 17.25
N PHE A 261 17.08 13.06 16.92
CA PHE A 261 17.23 13.69 15.60
C PHE A 261 18.69 14.03 15.26
N SER A 262 19.41 14.63 16.20
CA SER A 262 20.79 15.05 16.00
C SER A 262 21.73 13.86 15.78
N ASP A 263 21.57 12.80 16.58
CA ASP A 263 22.33 11.56 16.47
C ASP A 263 22.03 10.83 15.15
N TRP A 264 20.75 10.73 14.79
CA TRP A 264 20.31 10.16 13.51
C TRP A 264 20.91 10.92 12.33
N LEU A 265 20.83 12.26 12.34
CA LEU A 265 21.38 13.10 11.27
C LEU A 265 22.89 12.99 11.18
N HIS A 266 23.60 12.97 12.31
CA HIS A 266 25.05 12.78 12.34
C HIS A 266 25.43 11.43 11.70
N ARG A 267 24.70 10.37 12.03
CA ARG A 267 24.92 9.03 11.48
C ARG A 267 24.69 8.99 9.97
N VAL A 268 23.59 9.58 9.47
CA VAL A 268 23.32 9.68 8.04
C VAL A 268 24.40 10.49 7.32
N LYS A 269 24.79 11.66 7.84
CA LYS A 269 25.87 12.48 7.25
C LYS A 269 27.16 11.66 7.08
N LYS A 270 27.54 10.87 8.09
CA LYS A 270 28.71 9.98 8.01
C LYS A 270 28.56 8.92 6.91
N LEU A 271 27.49 8.13 6.93
CA LEU A 271 27.25 7.03 5.98
C LEU A 271 27.10 7.52 4.53
N CYS A 272 26.46 8.67 4.32
CA CYS A 272 26.26 9.26 3.00
C CYS A 272 27.52 9.96 2.48
N THR A 273 28.35 10.52 3.36
CA THR A 273 29.70 11.00 2.99
C THR A 273 30.56 9.84 2.51
N GLU A 274 30.59 8.71 3.23
CA GLU A 274 31.37 7.52 2.86
C GLU A 274 30.90 6.92 1.53
N SER A 275 29.59 6.84 1.31
CA SER A 275 29.00 6.26 0.09
C SER A 275 28.88 7.21 -1.11
N GLY A 276 29.05 8.53 -0.92
CA GLY A 276 28.97 9.53 -1.99
C GLY A 276 27.54 9.98 -2.34
N HIS A 277 26.64 10.00 -1.35
CA HIS A 277 25.23 10.38 -1.48
C HIS A 277 24.84 11.52 -0.51
N LEU A 278 25.80 12.28 0.02
CA LEU A 278 25.53 13.29 1.06
C LEU A 278 24.54 14.37 0.59
N GLU A 279 24.79 14.99 -0.56
CA GLU A 279 23.93 16.05 -1.12
C GLU A 279 22.48 15.58 -1.28
N VAL A 280 22.25 14.46 -1.96
CA VAL A 280 20.89 13.91 -2.15
C VAL A 280 20.25 13.52 -0.83
N ALA A 281 21.02 13.03 0.16
CA ALA A 281 20.51 12.75 1.49
C ALA A 281 20.03 14.02 2.19
N LEU A 282 20.81 15.11 2.13
CA LEU A 282 20.46 16.38 2.76
C LEU A 282 19.22 17.00 2.11
N VAL A 283 19.09 16.93 0.78
CA VAL A 283 17.88 17.36 0.06
C VAL A 283 16.66 16.56 0.56
N THR A 284 16.72 15.23 0.55
CA THR A 284 15.60 14.38 1.02
C THR A 284 15.25 14.63 2.48
N ILE A 285 16.24 14.83 3.35
CA ILE A 285 16.00 15.19 4.76
C ILE A 285 15.32 16.57 4.83
N GLY A 286 15.77 17.54 4.04
CA GLY A 286 15.14 18.85 3.95
C GLY A 286 13.65 18.76 3.62
N GLU A 287 13.28 17.91 2.66
CA GLU A 287 11.89 17.71 2.23
C GLU A 287 11.00 17.20 3.37
N VAL A 288 11.43 16.20 4.15
CA VAL A 288 10.61 15.67 5.25
C VAL A 288 10.50 16.65 6.42
N LEU A 289 11.49 17.52 6.62
CA LEU A 289 11.49 18.50 7.72
C LEU A 289 10.39 19.56 7.62
N ILE A 290 9.63 19.63 6.51
CA ILE A 290 8.43 20.48 6.46
C ILE A 290 7.32 19.98 7.40
N HIS A 291 7.36 18.70 7.80
CA HIS A 291 6.41 18.07 8.72
C HIS A 291 6.82 18.18 10.19
N SER A 292 7.88 18.95 10.45
CA SER A 292 8.38 19.20 11.80
C SER A 292 7.33 19.87 12.69
N PRO A 293 7.26 19.50 13.98
CA PRO A 293 6.38 20.16 14.93
C PRO A 293 6.86 21.59 15.24
N ALA A 294 5.94 22.40 15.77
CA ALA A 294 6.25 23.69 16.35
C ALA A 294 7.08 23.52 17.64
N ASP A 295 7.86 24.54 17.99
CA ASP A 295 8.58 24.55 19.24
C ASP A 295 7.63 24.86 20.41
N PRO A 296 7.81 24.25 21.59
CA PRO A 296 7.04 24.57 22.79
C PRO A 296 7.08 26.05 23.20
N ASP A 297 8.11 26.79 22.78
CA ASP A 297 8.26 28.23 23.09
C ASP A 297 7.39 29.17 22.23
N GLY A 298 6.67 28.62 21.24
CA GLY A 298 5.80 29.36 20.33
C GLY A 298 6.38 29.64 18.95
N LEU A 299 7.64 29.28 18.66
CA LEU A 299 8.16 29.30 17.30
C LEU A 299 7.47 28.22 16.46
N TRP A 300 7.09 28.55 15.22
CA TRP A 300 6.33 27.64 14.35
C TRP A 300 7.10 26.39 13.90
N ILE A 301 8.39 26.29 14.21
CA ILE A 301 9.29 25.17 13.93
C ILE A 301 10.15 24.91 15.16
N ASN A 302 10.35 23.63 15.49
CA ASN A 302 11.25 23.22 16.57
C ASN A 302 12.64 23.86 16.43
N ARG A 303 13.21 24.37 17.53
CA ARG A 303 14.49 25.08 17.54
C ARG A 303 15.66 24.23 17.05
N ILE A 304 15.73 22.96 17.39
CA ILE A 304 16.83 22.07 16.99
C ILE A 304 16.82 21.87 15.47
N ILE A 305 15.63 21.82 14.87
CA ILE A 305 15.46 21.74 13.42
C ILE A 305 15.79 23.08 12.77
N ALA A 306 15.35 24.20 13.36
CA ALA A 306 15.69 25.54 12.89
C ALA A 306 17.20 25.80 12.92
N GLU A 307 17.89 25.38 13.99
CA GLU A 307 19.35 25.42 14.14
C GLU A 307 20.02 24.59 13.05
N THR A 308 19.53 23.37 12.82
CA THR A 308 20.06 22.46 11.79
C THR A 308 19.92 23.04 10.38
N LEU A 309 18.76 23.59 10.04
CA LEU A 309 18.54 24.27 8.76
C LEU A 309 19.36 25.56 8.64
N ASN A 310 19.60 26.26 9.75
CA ASN A 310 20.38 27.50 9.79
C ASN A 310 21.90 27.29 9.77
N ASP A 311 22.36 26.05 9.95
CA ASP A 311 23.78 25.70 9.91
C ASP A 311 24.42 26.10 8.57
N ARG A 312 25.70 26.48 8.61
CA ARG A 312 26.41 26.95 7.41
C ARG A 312 26.43 25.89 6.30
N ASP A 313 26.58 24.63 6.67
CA ASP A 313 26.81 23.53 5.75
C ASP A 313 25.49 22.80 5.38
N SER A 314 24.34 23.40 5.69
CA SER A 314 22.98 22.87 5.42
C SER A 314 22.30 23.48 4.18
N GLU A 315 23.06 23.94 3.17
CA GLU A 315 22.49 24.52 1.94
C GLU A 315 21.58 23.54 1.19
N ASP A 316 22.10 22.35 0.86
CA ASP A 316 21.33 21.27 0.22
C ASP A 316 20.04 20.92 1.00
N MET A 317 20.11 20.96 2.34
CA MET A 317 18.96 20.69 3.19
C MET A 317 17.92 21.81 3.14
N ARG A 318 18.34 23.08 3.04
CA ARG A 318 17.43 24.21 2.85
C ARG A 318 16.78 24.19 1.46
N ASP A 319 17.49 23.73 0.44
CA ASP A 319 16.95 23.54 -0.90
C ASP A 319 15.92 22.41 -0.94
N GLY A 320 16.20 21.31 -0.24
CA GLY A 320 15.24 20.24 0.02
C GLY A 320 14.00 20.73 0.75
N TYR A 321 14.16 21.50 1.82
CA TYR A 321 13.03 22.09 2.55
C TYR A 321 12.16 22.97 1.65
N SER A 322 12.78 23.78 0.80
CA SER A 322 12.05 24.61 -0.17
C SER A 322 11.28 23.76 -1.17
N THR A 323 11.91 22.70 -1.69
CA THR A 323 11.29 21.74 -2.61
C THR A 323 10.11 21.03 -1.96
N GLY A 324 10.26 20.55 -0.73
CA GLY A 324 9.20 19.93 0.05
C GLY A 324 8.01 20.86 0.26
N VAL A 325 8.26 22.14 0.57
CA VAL A 325 7.20 23.14 0.69
C VAL A 325 6.39 23.27 -0.61
N TYR A 326 7.05 23.37 -1.76
CA TYR A 326 6.34 23.46 -3.04
C TYR A 326 5.55 22.18 -3.35
N ASN A 327 6.17 21.01 -3.16
CA ASN A 327 5.54 19.72 -3.45
C ASN A 327 4.35 19.42 -2.54
N SER A 328 4.36 19.92 -1.29
CA SER A 328 3.25 19.75 -0.34
C SER A 328 1.93 20.39 -0.79
N ARG A 329 1.94 21.31 -1.77
CA ARG A 329 0.71 21.86 -2.38
C ARG A 329 -0.05 20.82 -3.20
N GLY A 330 0.64 19.85 -3.78
CA GLY A 330 0.07 18.96 -4.78
C GLY A 330 -0.58 19.68 -5.97
N VAL A 331 -1.44 18.95 -6.69
CA VAL A 331 -2.24 19.52 -7.78
C VAL A 331 -3.30 20.45 -7.18
N HIS A 332 -3.27 21.71 -7.57
CA HIS A 332 -4.23 22.73 -7.13
C HIS A 332 -4.79 23.47 -8.34
N TRP A 333 -5.98 24.02 -8.18
CA TRP A 333 -6.55 24.94 -9.16
C TRP A 333 -5.89 26.31 -9.02
N VAL A 334 -5.46 26.88 -10.15
CA VAL A 334 -4.80 28.18 -10.19
C VAL A 334 -5.86 29.27 -10.24
N ASP A 335 -5.91 30.11 -9.20
CA ASP A 335 -6.80 31.26 -9.15
C ASP A 335 -6.25 32.36 -10.07
N PRO A 336 -7.01 32.82 -11.08
CA PRO A 336 -6.55 33.85 -12.01
C PRO A 336 -6.18 35.19 -11.35
N THR A 337 -6.64 35.44 -10.12
CA THR A 337 -6.27 36.62 -9.34
C THR A 337 -4.93 36.47 -8.60
N GLY A 338 -4.37 35.26 -8.52
CA GLY A 338 -3.16 34.94 -7.76
C GLY A 338 -3.31 35.11 -6.24
N LYS A 339 -4.55 35.13 -5.74
CA LYS A 339 -4.83 35.33 -4.31
C LYS A 339 -4.22 34.24 -3.42
N PRO A 340 -4.34 32.93 -3.71
CA PRO A 340 -3.72 31.88 -2.90
C PRO A 340 -2.20 32.01 -2.80
N GLU A 341 -1.52 32.33 -3.90
CA GLU A 341 -0.07 32.52 -3.96
C GLU A 341 0.36 33.77 -3.18
N THR A 342 -0.45 34.83 -3.21
CA THR A 342 -0.24 36.04 -2.41
C THR A 342 -0.29 35.72 -0.91
N GLU A 343 -1.30 34.97 -0.47
CA GLU A 343 -1.43 34.55 0.94
C GLU A 343 -0.26 33.65 1.38
N LEU A 344 0.21 32.76 0.50
CA LEU A 344 1.41 31.95 0.75
C LEU A 344 2.67 32.81 0.85
N ALA A 345 2.85 33.79 -0.03
CA ALA A 345 3.97 34.70 0.03
C ALA A 345 4.02 35.48 1.35
N GLU A 346 2.89 36.01 1.81
CA GLU A 346 2.77 36.70 3.10
C GLU A 346 3.06 35.75 4.28
N LYS A 347 2.52 34.53 4.24
CA LYS A 347 2.77 33.50 5.26
C LYS A 347 4.25 33.19 5.39
N PHE A 348 4.95 32.96 4.28
CA PHE A 348 6.38 32.65 4.31
C PHE A 348 7.24 33.85 4.68
N ARG A 349 6.81 35.07 4.32
CA ARG A 349 7.46 36.30 4.79
C ARG A 349 7.38 36.44 6.32
N LYS A 350 6.21 36.22 6.91
CA LYS A 350 6.03 36.23 8.37
C LYS A 350 6.88 35.14 9.03
N LYS A 351 6.84 33.92 8.51
CA LYS A 351 7.68 32.82 9.00
C LYS A 351 9.16 33.16 8.97
N ALA A 352 9.62 33.86 7.92
CA ALA A 352 11.00 34.32 7.80
C ALA A 352 11.37 35.36 8.88
N GLU A 353 10.48 36.30 9.16
CA GLU A 353 10.66 37.30 10.23
C GLU A 353 10.74 36.63 11.61
N ASP A 354 9.86 35.66 11.88
CA ASP A 354 9.83 34.92 13.15
C ASP A 354 11.17 34.20 13.41
N VAL A 355 11.69 33.47 12.41
CA VAL A 355 12.97 32.74 12.56
C VAL A 355 14.18 33.69 12.56
N GLU A 356 14.12 34.83 11.86
CA GLU A 356 15.17 35.84 11.92
C GLU A 356 15.27 36.47 13.31
N ASN A 357 14.12 36.81 13.91
CA ASN A 357 14.03 37.32 15.28
C ASN A 357 14.54 36.30 16.31
N ALA A 358 14.39 35.00 16.02
CA ALA A 358 14.96 33.92 16.82
C ALA A 358 16.46 33.67 16.56
N GLY A 359 17.09 34.38 15.61
CA GLY A 359 18.53 34.30 15.31
C GLY A 359 18.90 33.39 14.12
N PHE A 360 17.92 32.81 13.43
CA PHE A 360 18.13 31.85 12.33
C PHE A 360 18.20 32.54 10.96
N GLN A 361 19.26 33.33 10.77
CA GLN A 361 19.45 34.20 9.59
C GLN A 361 19.44 33.46 8.24
N ARG A 362 20.11 32.30 8.12
CA ARG A 362 20.16 31.54 6.86
C ARG A 362 18.83 30.91 6.52
N LEU A 363 18.13 30.40 7.53
CA LEU A 363 16.77 29.88 7.34
C LEU A 363 15.83 31.02 6.92
N ALA A 364 15.94 32.20 7.54
CA ALA A 364 15.15 33.38 7.14
C ALA A 364 15.35 33.74 5.66
N VAL A 365 16.59 33.69 5.15
CA VAL A 365 16.88 33.93 3.73
C VAL A 365 16.17 32.92 2.83
N THR A 366 16.22 31.63 3.16
CA THR A 366 15.50 30.59 2.41
C THR A 366 13.99 30.83 2.38
N LEU A 367 13.40 31.17 3.52
CA LEU A 367 11.96 31.43 3.61
C LEU A 367 11.53 32.71 2.86
N ARG A 368 12.40 33.73 2.82
CA ARG A 368 12.18 34.89 1.93
C ARG A 368 12.24 34.49 0.46
N GLY A 369 13.17 33.62 0.09
CA GLY A 369 13.25 33.04 -1.25
C GLY A 369 11.96 32.33 -1.66
N LEU A 370 11.33 31.58 -0.74
CA LEU A 370 10.01 30.99 -0.95
C LEU A 370 8.93 32.05 -1.17
N ALA A 371 8.89 33.08 -0.30
CA ALA A 371 7.93 34.17 -0.43
C ALA A 371 8.05 34.91 -1.78
N ASP A 372 9.28 35.17 -2.23
CA ASP A 372 9.54 35.83 -3.51
C ASP A 372 9.32 34.89 -4.71
N GLY A 373 9.43 33.56 -4.52
CA GLY A 373 8.98 32.56 -5.49
C GLY A 373 7.48 32.66 -5.75
N TYR A 374 6.66 32.64 -4.69
CA TYR A 374 5.21 32.78 -4.81
C TYR A 374 4.78 34.12 -5.41
N LYS A 375 5.45 35.23 -5.09
CA LYS A 375 5.17 36.53 -5.75
C LYS A 375 5.41 36.49 -7.26
N ARG A 376 6.51 35.88 -7.70
CA ARG A 376 6.80 35.71 -9.15
C ARG A 376 5.78 34.80 -9.82
N GLU A 377 5.19 33.85 -9.09
CA GLU A 377 4.09 33.01 -9.58
C GLU A 377 2.82 33.85 -9.79
N VAL A 378 2.46 34.71 -8.83
CA VAL A 378 1.34 35.68 -8.97
C VAL A 378 1.48 36.53 -10.23
N GLU A 379 2.66 37.13 -10.44
CA GLU A 379 2.93 37.98 -11.60
C GLU A 379 2.70 37.22 -12.92
N ARG A 380 3.16 35.96 -12.98
CA ARG A 380 2.99 35.09 -14.14
C ARG A 380 1.53 34.72 -14.38
N ILE A 381 0.79 34.34 -13.34
CA ILE A 381 -0.62 33.97 -13.41
C ILE A 381 -1.45 35.14 -13.97
N ILE A 382 -1.20 36.36 -13.49
CA ILE A 382 -1.91 37.56 -13.93
C ILE A 382 -1.62 37.87 -15.42
N VAL A 383 -0.37 37.70 -15.85
CA VAL A 383 0.01 37.91 -17.26
C VAL A 383 -0.62 36.86 -18.16
N GLU A 384 -0.49 35.58 -17.83
CA GLU A 384 -1.06 34.47 -18.61
C GLU A 384 -2.58 34.54 -18.71
N HIS A 385 -3.26 35.00 -17.65
CA HIS A 385 -4.71 35.19 -17.69
C HIS A 385 -5.13 36.33 -18.61
N LYS A 386 -4.43 37.47 -18.56
CA LYS A 386 -4.69 38.61 -19.45
C LYS A 386 -4.50 38.25 -20.92
N GLU A 387 -3.44 37.52 -21.25
CA GLU A 387 -3.18 37.07 -22.63
C GLU A 387 -4.25 36.08 -23.14
N ARG A 388 -4.84 35.27 -22.26
CA ARG A 388 -5.96 34.37 -22.60
C ARG A 388 -7.29 35.10 -22.80
N ASP A 389 -7.54 36.17 -22.04
CA ASP A 389 -8.76 36.97 -22.21
C ASP A 389 -8.71 37.85 -23.47
N GLU A 390 -7.51 38.13 -23.98
CA GLU A 390 -7.27 38.91 -25.21
C GLU A 390 -7.21 38.06 -26.50
N SER A 391 -7.22 36.72 -26.39
CA SER A 391 -7.17 35.75 -27.51
C SER A 391 -8.53 35.13 -27.79
#